data_AF-A0A6V7IMK1-F1
#
_entry.id   AF-A0A6V7IMK1-F1
#
_cell.length_a   1.000
_cell.length_b   1.000
_cell.length_c   1.000
_cell.angle_alpha   90.00
_cell.angle_beta   90.00
_cell.angle_gamma   90.00
#
_symmetry.space_group_name_H-M   'P 1'
#
loop_
_entity.id
_entity.type
_entity.pdbx_description
1 polymer ?
#
loop_
_entity_poly.entity_id
_entity_poly.type
_entity_poly.pdbx_seq_one_letter_code
_entity_poly.pdbx_strand_id
1 'polypeptide(L)'
;IGHNHFDVLPEGWVQVTHNSGMPLYLHKQSRVCTLAKPYFLGPGSVRKHEVPLSAVPCLQYRRALEEEEEERRKAQEREPTTEGCTLPSAKIETIQENLAAHSLDSEGLRSYCQKVFRFKAIKVMRFQSWSARRKFTKNKKHRKQLERPTLPDGTKLITFPIGPAGSSANGSAPGNEEGGGQRPPKHWIMNPSGKSYVCILHEYVQHALKKQPTYKFKEL
;
A
#
# COMPACT_ATOMS: atom_id res chain seq x y z
N ILE A 1 -39.51 -5.28 -7.22
CA ILE A 1 -38.06 -5.61 -7.32
C ILE A 1 -37.90 -7.09 -6.95
N GLY A 2 -37.71 -7.94 -7.96
CA GLY A 2 -37.55 -9.38 -7.76
C GLY A 2 -36.35 -9.67 -6.86
N HIS A 3 -36.54 -10.54 -5.87
CA HIS A 3 -35.45 -11.01 -5.03
C HIS A 3 -34.65 -12.05 -5.82
N ASN A 4 -33.41 -11.74 -6.17
CA ASN A 4 -32.51 -12.71 -6.78
C ASN A 4 -32.20 -13.81 -5.76
N HIS A 5 -32.82 -14.99 -5.92
CA HIS A 5 -32.70 -16.12 -4.99
C HIS A 5 -31.27 -16.67 -4.88
N PHE A 6 -30.41 -16.40 -5.88
CA PHE A 6 -29.01 -16.82 -5.89
C PHE A 6 -28.08 -15.88 -5.14
N ASP A 7 -28.55 -14.68 -4.79
CA ASP A 7 -27.70 -13.60 -4.28
C ASP A 7 -27.72 -13.58 -2.74
N VAL A 8 -27.20 -14.66 -2.16
CA VAL A 8 -27.21 -14.93 -0.71
C VAL A 8 -26.02 -14.24 -0.02
N LEU A 9 -26.26 -13.66 1.14
CA LEU A 9 -25.20 -13.05 1.94
C LEU A 9 -24.23 -14.11 2.48
N PRO A 10 -22.93 -13.80 2.60
CA PRO A 10 -21.97 -14.69 3.23
C PRO A 10 -22.34 -14.97 4.69
N GLU A 11 -21.79 -16.05 5.24
CA GLU A 11 -22.05 -16.45 6.62
C GLU A 11 -21.76 -15.31 7.63
N GLY A 12 -22.65 -15.16 8.62
CA GLY A 12 -22.52 -14.14 9.67
C GLY A 12 -22.93 -12.73 9.25
N TRP A 13 -23.23 -12.50 7.97
CA TRP A 13 -23.74 -11.21 7.48
C TRP A 13 -25.26 -11.13 7.54
N VAL A 14 -25.76 -9.94 7.84
CA VAL A 14 -27.18 -9.62 7.84
C VAL A 14 -27.41 -8.26 7.20
N GLN A 15 -28.47 -8.15 6.41
CA GLN A 15 -28.96 -6.88 5.90
C GLN A 15 -29.90 -6.24 6.94
N VAL A 16 -29.66 -4.98 7.26
CA VAL A 16 -30.43 -4.17 8.21
C VAL A 16 -30.74 -2.84 7.53
N THR A 17 -31.94 -2.30 7.74
CA THR A 17 -32.29 -0.96 7.26
C THR A 17 -31.78 0.08 8.24
N HIS A 18 -30.93 1.00 7.76
CA HIS A 18 -30.50 2.15 8.55
C HIS A 18 -31.63 3.18 8.67
N ASN A 19 -31.56 4.08 9.66
CA ASN A 19 -32.54 5.17 9.83
C ASN A 19 -32.63 6.10 8.60
N SER A 20 -31.59 6.14 7.76
CA SER A 20 -31.63 6.87 6.48
C SER A 20 -32.47 6.19 5.40
N GLY A 21 -33.07 5.03 5.68
CA GLY A 21 -33.78 4.18 4.72
C GLY A 21 -32.85 3.34 3.83
N MET A 22 -31.53 3.53 3.93
CA MET A 22 -30.56 2.79 3.12
C MET A 22 -30.26 1.42 3.71
N PRO A 23 -30.06 0.38 2.89
CA PRO A 23 -29.61 -0.92 3.37
C PRO A 23 -28.17 -0.82 3.89
N LEU A 24 -27.94 -1.38 5.07
CA LEU A 24 -26.62 -1.63 5.66
C LEU A 24 -26.42 -3.13 5.82
N TYR A 25 -25.20 -3.59 5.54
CA TYR A 25 -24.80 -4.97 5.77
C TYR A 25 -23.88 -5.02 6.98
N LEU A 26 -24.27 -5.79 7.98
CA LEU A 26 -23.57 -5.94 9.24
C LEU A 26 -23.07 -7.37 9.39
N HIS A 27 -21.78 -7.55 9.66
CA HIS A 27 -21.25 -8.81 10.13
C HIS A 27 -21.46 -8.92 11.64
N LYS A 28 -22.28 -9.88 12.07
CA LYS A 28 -22.77 -9.97 13.46
C LYS A 28 -21.64 -10.12 14.48
N GLN A 29 -20.67 -10.99 14.19
CA GLN A 29 -19.60 -11.35 15.14
C GLN A 29 -18.55 -10.25 15.28
N SER A 30 -18.10 -9.68 14.16
CA SER A 30 -17.02 -8.67 14.16
C SER A 30 -17.52 -7.23 14.30
N ARG A 31 -18.83 -7.01 14.24
CA ARG A 31 -19.46 -5.67 14.28
C ARG A 31 -18.97 -4.73 13.18
N VAL A 32 -18.59 -5.27 12.02
CA VAL A 32 -18.18 -4.51 10.83
C VAL A 32 -19.39 -4.24 9.94
N CYS A 33 -19.51 -3.01 9.43
CA CYS A 33 -20.58 -2.59 8.53
C CYS A 33 -20.06 -2.20 7.14
N THR A 34 -20.86 -2.43 6.10
CA THR A 34 -20.64 -1.94 4.73
C THR A 34 -21.98 -1.51 4.10
N LEU A 35 -21.91 -0.53 3.20
CA LEU A 35 -23.03 -0.09 2.37
C LEU A 35 -23.16 -0.92 1.09
N ALA A 36 -22.06 -1.50 0.62
CA ALA A 36 -22.05 -2.38 -0.54
C ALA A 36 -22.33 -3.82 -0.12
N LYS A 37 -23.18 -4.53 -0.86
CA LYS A 37 -23.57 -5.91 -0.54
C LYS A 37 -22.33 -6.81 -0.54
N PRO A 38 -21.98 -7.46 0.60
CA PRO A 38 -20.86 -8.38 0.65
C PRO A 38 -21.23 -9.66 -0.10
N TYR A 39 -20.23 -10.26 -0.75
CA TYR A 39 -20.38 -11.52 -1.48
C TYR A 39 -19.20 -12.44 -1.18
N PHE A 40 -19.41 -13.74 -1.33
CA PHE A 40 -18.39 -14.74 -1.09
C PHE A 40 -17.59 -14.98 -2.38
N LEU A 41 -16.27 -14.79 -2.32
CA LEU A 41 -15.38 -14.97 -3.47
C LEU A 41 -15.14 -16.46 -3.82
N GLY A 42 -15.23 -17.35 -2.84
CA GLY A 42 -14.88 -18.76 -3.02
C GLY A 42 -13.40 -18.98 -3.39
N PRO A 43 -13.08 -20.03 -4.16
CA PRO A 43 -11.71 -20.35 -4.58
C PRO A 43 -11.17 -19.41 -5.67
N GLY A 44 -11.94 -18.40 -6.07
CA GLY A 44 -11.61 -17.48 -7.15
C GLY A 44 -10.47 -16.52 -6.82
N SER A 45 -9.85 -15.95 -7.86
CA SER A 45 -8.83 -14.92 -7.68
C SER A 45 -9.45 -13.56 -7.42
N VAL A 46 -9.10 -12.93 -6.30
CA VAL A 46 -9.52 -11.55 -5.94
C VAL A 46 -9.31 -10.56 -7.09
N ARG A 47 -8.27 -10.75 -7.92
CA ARG A 47 -7.89 -9.81 -8.99
C ARG A 47 -8.57 -10.05 -10.33
N LYS A 48 -9.13 -11.24 -10.56
CA LYS A 48 -9.60 -11.69 -11.89
C LYS A 48 -11.02 -12.24 -11.89
N HIS A 49 -11.67 -12.33 -10.73
CA HIS A 49 -13.06 -12.77 -10.66
C HIS A 49 -14.01 -11.73 -11.24
N GLU A 50 -15.16 -12.20 -11.67
CA GLU A 50 -16.29 -11.36 -12.02
C GLU A 50 -16.99 -10.86 -10.75
N VAL A 51 -17.34 -9.58 -10.73
CA VAL A 51 -17.94 -8.92 -9.57
C VAL A 51 -19.46 -8.93 -9.73
N PRO A 52 -20.24 -9.41 -8.74
CA PRO A 52 -21.70 -9.35 -8.78
C PRO A 52 -22.19 -7.89 -8.86
N LEU A 53 -23.19 -7.62 -9.70
CA LEU A 53 -23.80 -6.30 -9.85
C LEU A 53 -24.35 -5.75 -8.53
N SER A 54 -24.95 -6.63 -7.73
CA SER A 54 -25.51 -6.29 -6.41
C SER A 54 -24.47 -5.75 -5.44
N ALA A 55 -23.19 -6.08 -5.63
CA ALA A 55 -22.08 -5.56 -4.83
C ALA A 55 -21.64 -4.15 -5.23
N VAL A 56 -22.17 -3.58 -6.33
CA VAL A 56 -21.89 -2.22 -6.81
C VAL A 56 -23.18 -1.39 -6.74
N PRO A 57 -23.52 -0.79 -5.57
CA PRO A 57 -24.85 -0.21 -5.33
C PRO A 57 -25.27 0.86 -6.33
N CYS A 58 -24.35 1.74 -6.69
CA CYS A 58 -24.60 2.83 -7.62
C CYS A 58 -24.88 2.34 -9.05
N LEU A 59 -24.24 1.25 -9.48
CA LEU A 59 -24.49 0.65 -10.78
C LEU A 59 -25.79 -0.15 -10.78
N GLN A 60 -26.05 -0.89 -9.71
CA GLN A 60 -27.31 -1.62 -9.53
C GLN A 60 -28.51 -0.67 -9.60
N TYR A 61 -28.44 0.46 -8.89
CA TYR A 61 -29.49 1.47 -8.91
C TYR A 61 -29.70 2.04 -10.31
N ARG A 62 -28.63 2.38 -11.03
CA ARG A 62 -28.74 2.92 -12.39
C ARG A 62 -29.36 1.92 -13.37
N ARG A 63 -28.96 0.65 -13.31
CA ARG A 63 -29.57 -0.41 -14.14
C ARG A 63 -31.06 -0.60 -13.83
N ALA A 64 -31.44 -0.55 -12.56
CA ALA A 64 -32.85 -0.64 -12.17
C ALA A 64 -33.69 0.52 -12.75
N LEU A 65 -33.14 1.75 -12.78
CA LEU A 65 -33.81 2.88 -13.41
C LEU A 65 -33.94 2.71 -14.94
N GLU A 66 -32.89 2.22 -15.60
CA GLU A 66 -32.89 1.93 -17.04
C GLU A 66 -33.93 0.85 -17.39
N GLU A 67 -34.04 -0.20 -16.58
CA GLU A 67 -35.02 -1.29 -16.73
C GLU A 67 -36.46 -0.79 -16.54
N GLU A 68 -36.74 0.01 -15.51
CA GLU A 68 -38.06 0.62 -15.27
C GLU A 68 -38.49 1.53 -16.43
N GLU A 69 -37.57 2.29 -17.00
CA GLU A 69 -37.83 3.11 -18.19
C GLU A 69 -38.13 2.27 -19.43
N GLU A 70 -37.39 1.17 -19.63
CA GLU A 70 -37.64 0.25 -20.74
C GLU A 70 -38.98 -0.48 -20.60
N GLU A 71 -39.33 -0.93 -19.40
CA GLU A 71 -40.64 -1.52 -19.11
C GLU A 71 -41.77 -0.53 -19.38
N ARG A 72 -41.62 0.73 -18.96
CA ARG A 72 -42.58 1.80 -19.26
C ARG A 72 -42.75 2.03 -20.76
N ARG A 73 -41.64 2.01 -21.53
CA ARG A 73 -41.68 2.14 -23.00
C ARG A 73 -42.39 0.94 -23.64
N LYS A 74 -42.06 -0.29 -23.24
CA LYS A 74 -42.71 -1.52 -23.74
C LYS A 74 -44.20 -1.57 -23.39
N ALA A 75 -44.60 -1.04 -22.24
CA ALA A 75 -46.00 -0.97 -21.85
C ALA A 75 -46.80 0.01 -22.71
N GLN A 76 -46.20 1.13 -23.13
CA GLN A 76 -46.82 2.08 -24.06
C GLN A 76 -46.95 1.53 -25.49
N GLU A 77 -46.06 0.62 -25.89
CA GLU A 77 -46.06 -0.02 -27.22
C GLU A 77 -47.00 -1.25 -27.31
N ARG A 78 -47.53 -1.77 -26.19
CA ARG A 78 -48.48 -2.89 -26.18
C ARG A 78 -49.91 -2.38 -26.39
N GLU A 79 -50.46 -2.59 -27.59
CA GLU A 79 -51.88 -2.42 -27.91
C GLU A 79 -52.80 -3.30 -27.02
N PRO A 80 -54.04 -2.86 -26.73
CA PRO A 80 -54.93 -3.52 -25.76
C PRO A 80 -55.64 -4.72 -26.40
N THR A 81 -54.95 -5.84 -26.57
CA THR A 81 -55.58 -7.06 -27.11
C THR A 81 -55.76 -8.13 -26.04
N THR A 82 -57.04 -8.30 -25.66
CA THR A 82 -57.70 -9.47 -25.06
C THR A 82 -57.13 -10.06 -23.76
N GLU A 83 -57.96 -9.94 -22.72
CA GLU A 83 -57.83 -10.50 -21.38
C GLU A 83 -57.68 -12.03 -21.40
N GLY A 84 -56.44 -12.51 -21.55
CA GLY A 84 -56.04 -13.87 -21.20
C GLY A 84 -55.47 -13.87 -19.79
N CYS A 85 -55.92 -14.78 -18.91
CA CYS A 85 -55.33 -15.03 -17.60
C CYS A 85 -53.79 -15.08 -17.70
N THR A 86 -53.12 -14.02 -17.26
CA THR A 86 -51.67 -13.89 -17.22
C THR A 86 -51.13 -14.67 -16.01
N LEU A 87 -51.20 -16.00 -16.09
CA LEU A 87 -50.49 -16.83 -15.14
C LEU A 87 -48.99 -16.56 -15.30
N PRO A 88 -48.25 -16.25 -14.22
CA PRO A 88 -46.82 -16.03 -14.31
C PRO A 88 -46.15 -17.30 -14.80
N SER A 89 -45.50 -17.22 -15.97
CA SER A 89 -44.73 -18.33 -16.52
C SER A 89 -43.58 -18.66 -15.56
N ALA A 90 -43.51 -19.92 -15.13
CA ALA A 90 -42.41 -20.39 -14.29
C ALA A 90 -41.11 -20.37 -15.12
N LYS A 91 -40.16 -19.53 -14.71
CA LYS A 91 -38.82 -19.45 -15.33
C LYS A 91 -37.84 -20.28 -14.50
N ILE A 92 -37.26 -21.30 -15.10
CA ILE A 92 -36.12 -22.02 -14.53
C ILE A 92 -34.87 -21.28 -15.00
N GLU A 93 -34.16 -20.64 -14.08
CA GLU A 93 -32.82 -20.10 -14.35
C GLU A 93 -31.78 -20.99 -13.70
N THR A 94 -30.75 -21.34 -14.45
CA THR A 94 -29.59 -22.04 -13.88
C THR A 94 -28.69 -21.05 -13.13
N ILE A 95 -27.92 -21.56 -12.16
CA ILE A 95 -26.94 -20.75 -11.41
C ILE A 95 -25.96 -20.05 -12.37
N GLN A 96 -25.54 -20.74 -13.43
CA GLN A 96 -24.57 -20.20 -14.39
C GLN A 96 -25.13 -19.05 -15.22
N GLU A 97 -26.37 -19.16 -15.70
CA GLU A 97 -27.02 -18.11 -16.48
C GLU A 97 -27.27 -16.85 -15.64
N ASN A 98 -27.75 -17.03 -14.40
CA ASN A 98 -27.97 -15.93 -13.48
C ASN A 98 -26.65 -15.21 -13.14
N LEU A 99 -25.60 -15.98 -12.89
CA LEU A 99 -24.27 -15.44 -12.60
C LEU A 99 -23.75 -14.65 -13.80
N ALA A 100 -23.83 -15.18 -15.02
CA ALA A 100 -23.40 -14.47 -16.24
C ALA A 100 -24.23 -13.21 -16.52
N ALA A 101 -25.54 -13.22 -16.25
CA ALA A 101 -26.42 -12.07 -16.46
C ALA A 101 -26.18 -10.96 -15.42
N HIS A 102 -25.83 -11.35 -14.19
CA HIS A 102 -25.70 -10.45 -13.05
C HIS A 102 -24.27 -10.27 -12.52
N SER A 103 -23.25 -10.75 -13.24
CA SER A 103 -21.85 -10.49 -12.96
C SER A 103 -21.26 -9.45 -13.92
N LEU A 104 -20.16 -8.84 -13.49
CA LEU A 104 -19.37 -7.91 -14.28
C LEU A 104 -17.95 -8.41 -14.41
N ASP A 105 -17.49 -8.53 -15.65
CA ASP A 105 -16.07 -8.67 -15.90
C ASP A 105 -15.28 -7.40 -15.52
N SER A 106 -14.00 -7.59 -15.28
CA SER A 106 -13.00 -6.56 -15.01
C SER A 106 -13.03 -5.39 -16.00
N GLU A 107 -13.21 -5.65 -17.30
CA GLU A 107 -13.30 -4.59 -18.31
C GLU A 107 -14.63 -3.83 -18.22
N GLY A 108 -15.74 -4.56 -18.03
CA GLY A 108 -17.06 -3.97 -17.84
C GLY A 108 -17.12 -3.04 -16.62
N LEU A 109 -16.56 -3.49 -15.49
CA LEU A 109 -16.45 -2.66 -14.28
C LEU A 109 -15.56 -1.43 -14.51
N ARG A 110 -14.45 -1.58 -15.25
CA ARG A 110 -13.57 -0.45 -15.59
C ARG A 110 -14.30 0.58 -16.45
N SER A 111 -15.03 0.15 -17.47
CA SER A 111 -15.82 1.02 -18.35
C SER A 111 -16.85 1.84 -17.57
N TYR A 112 -17.54 1.19 -16.62
CA TYR A 112 -18.43 1.91 -15.69
C TYR A 112 -17.67 2.93 -14.86
N CYS A 113 -16.60 2.51 -14.18
CA CYS A 113 -15.84 3.37 -13.29
C CYS A 113 -15.21 4.55 -14.03
N GLN A 114 -14.82 4.42 -15.29
CA GLN A 114 -14.25 5.51 -16.10
C GLN A 114 -15.25 6.67 -16.33
N LYS A 115 -16.55 6.39 -16.32
CA LYS A 115 -17.59 7.43 -16.43
C LYS A 115 -17.78 8.20 -15.12
N VAL A 116 -17.52 7.54 -13.98
CA VAL A 116 -17.74 8.10 -12.63
C VAL A 116 -16.46 8.75 -12.07
N PHE A 117 -15.30 8.18 -12.38
CA PHE A 117 -14.02 8.53 -11.77
C PHE A 117 -12.97 8.92 -12.81
N ARG A 118 -12.03 9.78 -12.40
CA ARG A 118 -10.88 10.17 -13.23
C ARG A 118 -9.72 9.18 -13.05
N PHE A 119 -9.39 8.42 -14.09
CA PHE A 119 -8.30 7.45 -14.06
C PHE A 119 -6.96 8.11 -14.38
N LYS A 120 -5.90 7.74 -13.64
CA LYS A 120 -4.51 8.06 -13.97
C LYS A 120 -3.76 6.77 -14.28
N ALA A 121 -3.20 6.67 -15.49
CA ALA A 121 -2.33 5.57 -15.85
C ALA A 121 -0.93 5.79 -15.25
N ILE A 122 -0.48 4.88 -14.39
CA ILE A 122 0.87 4.89 -13.83
C ILE A 122 1.64 3.73 -14.44
N LYS A 123 2.75 4.03 -15.12
CA LYS A 123 3.68 3.00 -15.59
C LYS A 123 4.43 2.42 -14.40
N VAL A 124 4.17 1.17 -14.08
CA VAL A 124 4.86 0.44 -13.01
C VAL A 124 5.78 -0.59 -13.65
N MET A 125 7.06 -0.57 -13.29
CA MET A 125 7.95 -1.67 -13.66
C MET A 125 7.57 -2.92 -12.86
N ARG A 126 7.02 -3.91 -13.56
CA ARG A 126 6.77 -5.24 -13.01
C ARG A 126 7.99 -6.11 -13.24
N PHE A 127 8.35 -6.87 -12.21
CA PHE A 127 9.42 -7.85 -12.29
C PHE A 127 8.74 -9.21 -12.38
N GLN A 128 9.24 -10.07 -13.27
CA GLN A 128 8.71 -11.43 -13.41
C GLN A 128 8.96 -12.28 -12.17
N SER A 129 10.00 -11.96 -11.40
CA SER A 129 10.34 -12.69 -10.18
C SER A 129 10.85 -11.77 -9.08
N TRP A 130 10.77 -12.26 -7.85
CA TRP A 130 11.35 -11.61 -6.69
C TRP A 130 12.88 -11.50 -6.78
N SER A 131 13.55 -12.50 -7.37
CA SER A 131 14.99 -12.47 -7.63
C SER A 131 15.37 -11.37 -8.63
N ALA A 132 14.59 -11.17 -9.69
CA ALA A 132 14.77 -10.07 -10.63
C ALA A 132 14.58 -8.70 -9.95
N ARG A 133 13.56 -8.56 -9.08
CA ARG A 133 13.34 -7.36 -8.27
C ARG A 133 14.55 -7.04 -7.37
N ARG A 134 15.09 -8.05 -6.67
CA ARG A 134 16.26 -7.88 -5.79
C ARG A 134 17.52 -7.54 -6.59
N LYS A 135 17.77 -8.22 -7.72
CA LYS A 135 18.92 -7.93 -8.61
C LYS A 135 18.87 -6.49 -9.13
N PHE A 136 17.71 -6.03 -9.60
CA PHE A 136 17.53 -4.64 -10.02
C PHE A 136 17.80 -3.64 -8.90
N THR A 137 17.31 -3.91 -7.70
CA THR A 137 17.52 -3.04 -6.53
C THR A 137 18.99 -3.00 -6.11
N LYS A 138 19.67 -4.16 -6.13
CA LYS A 138 21.12 -4.29 -5.86
C LYS A 138 21.94 -3.52 -6.89
N ASN A 139 21.68 -3.72 -8.19
CA ASN A 139 22.38 -3.01 -9.27
C ASN A 139 22.14 -1.49 -9.19
N LYS A 140 20.91 -1.05 -8.88
CA LYS A 140 20.60 0.36 -8.69
C LYS A 140 21.37 0.97 -7.50
N LYS A 141 21.53 0.23 -6.39
CA LYS A 141 22.36 0.65 -5.25
C LYS A 141 23.84 0.72 -5.62
N HIS A 142 24.34 -0.28 -6.35
CA HIS A 142 25.73 -0.33 -6.82
C HIS A 142 26.08 0.85 -7.72
N ARG A 143 25.20 1.17 -8.68
CA ARG A 143 25.41 2.34 -9.56
C ARG A 143 25.46 3.65 -8.79
N LYS A 144 24.58 3.82 -7.80
CA LYS A 144 24.63 4.98 -6.88
C LYS A 144 25.90 5.03 -6.02
N GLN A 145 26.51 3.88 -5.72
CA GLN A 145 27.78 3.83 -4.98
C GLN A 145 28.97 4.22 -5.88
N LEU A 146 28.97 3.79 -7.14
CA LEU A 146 29.99 4.19 -8.13
C LEU A 146 29.91 5.69 -8.47
N GLU A 147 28.71 6.26 -8.50
CA GLU A 147 28.49 7.70 -8.70
C GLU A 147 28.81 8.53 -7.44
N ARG A 148 29.06 7.89 -6.30
CA ARG A 148 29.42 8.61 -5.07
C ARG A 148 30.87 9.10 -5.21
N PRO A 149 31.16 10.40 -5.04
CA PRO A 149 32.53 10.88 -5.06
C PRO A 149 33.36 10.12 -4.01
N THR A 150 34.29 9.29 -4.47
CA THR A 150 35.26 8.60 -3.61
C THR A 150 36.50 9.46 -3.48
N LEU A 151 37.13 9.42 -2.31
CA LEU A 151 38.42 10.09 -2.12
C LEU A 151 39.47 9.38 -3.01
N PRO A 152 40.38 10.12 -3.66
CA PRO A 152 41.47 9.53 -4.45
C PRO A 152 42.32 8.54 -3.62
N ASP A 153 42.88 7.51 -4.27
CA ASP A 153 43.59 6.37 -3.67
C ASP A 153 44.85 6.71 -2.82
N GLY A 154 45.23 7.99 -2.70
CA GLY A 154 46.30 8.47 -1.83
C GLY A 154 45.83 9.25 -0.60
N THR A 155 44.52 9.39 -0.37
CA THR A 155 44.00 10.26 0.70
C THR A 155 44.19 9.63 2.08
N LYS A 156 45.19 10.11 2.81
CA LYS A 156 45.37 9.74 4.23
C LYS A 156 44.29 10.43 5.06
N LEU A 157 43.64 9.70 5.96
CA LEU A 157 42.65 10.24 6.89
C LEU A 157 43.05 9.85 8.31
N ILE A 158 43.11 10.83 9.20
CA ILE A 158 43.30 10.59 10.63
C ILE A 158 41.91 10.48 11.25
N THR A 159 41.62 9.34 11.87
CA THR A 159 40.33 9.04 12.49
C THR A 159 40.50 8.96 14.00
N PHE A 160 39.70 9.71 14.74
CA PHE A 160 39.73 9.76 16.18
C PHE A 160 38.38 9.30 16.77
N PRO A 161 38.37 8.33 17.68
CA PRO A 161 37.15 7.97 18.40
C PRO A 161 36.79 9.10 19.36
N ILE A 162 35.63 9.73 19.16
CA ILE A 162 35.05 10.65 20.13
C ILE A 162 34.11 9.83 21.02
N GLY A 163 34.59 9.48 22.21
CA GLY A 163 33.71 8.96 23.26
C GLY A 163 32.67 10.02 23.64
N PRO A 164 31.48 9.63 24.15
CA PRO A 164 30.67 10.58 24.91
C PRO A 164 31.56 11.11 26.02
N ALA A 165 31.74 12.44 26.06
CA ALA A 165 32.62 13.11 27.00
C ALA A 165 32.24 12.66 28.44
N GLY A 166 33.09 11.85 29.07
CA GLY A 166 32.81 11.32 30.41
C GLY A 166 33.56 10.06 30.84
N SER A 167 34.23 9.32 29.95
CA SER A 167 34.92 8.08 30.34
C SER A 167 36.43 8.20 30.15
N SER A 168 37.08 8.89 31.09
CA SER A 168 38.52 8.67 31.33
C SER A 168 38.71 7.29 31.95
N ALA A 169 39.64 6.54 31.37
CA ALA A 169 40.51 5.56 32.01
C ALA A 169 39.93 4.79 33.23
N ASN A 170 39.57 3.53 33.00
CA ASN A 170 40.22 2.43 33.72
C ASN A 170 39.91 1.11 33.03
N GLY A 171 40.95 0.31 32.84
CA GLY A 171 40.82 -1.05 32.34
C GLY A 171 40.01 -1.89 33.32
N SER A 172 39.02 -2.60 32.78
CA SER A 172 38.51 -3.90 33.22
C SER A 172 37.39 -4.28 32.26
N ALA A 173 37.52 -5.45 31.62
CA ALA A 173 36.34 -6.14 31.11
C ALA A 173 35.38 -6.43 32.29
N PRO A 174 34.07 -6.51 32.05
CA PRO A 174 33.49 -7.85 32.04
C PRO A 174 32.38 -8.01 30.99
N GLY A 175 31.92 -9.26 30.90
CA GLY A 175 31.03 -9.76 29.87
C GLY A 175 29.60 -9.20 29.91
N ASN A 176 28.98 -9.36 28.74
CA ASN A 176 27.64 -9.91 28.52
C ASN A 176 26.47 -9.29 29.30
N GLU A 177 25.61 -8.52 28.62
CA GLU A 177 24.16 -8.80 28.56
C GLU A 177 23.44 -7.92 27.53
N GLU A 178 22.25 -8.38 27.16
CA GLU A 178 21.48 -8.14 25.94
C GLU A 178 20.88 -6.73 25.77
N GLY A 179 20.55 -6.41 24.51
CA GLY A 179 19.35 -5.64 24.20
C GLY A 179 19.45 -4.11 24.21
N GLY A 180 19.95 -3.54 23.11
CA GLY A 180 19.72 -2.13 22.80
C GLY A 180 20.74 -1.60 21.79
N GLY A 181 20.32 -1.37 20.56
CA GLY A 181 21.20 -0.98 19.45
C GLY A 181 22.13 0.19 19.79
N GLN A 182 23.36 -0.14 20.17
CA GLN A 182 24.40 0.84 20.44
C GLN A 182 24.73 1.55 19.11
N ARG A 183 24.46 2.85 19.06
CA ARG A 183 24.88 3.68 17.93
C ARG A 183 26.41 3.57 17.83
N PRO A 184 26.96 3.37 16.62
CA PRO A 184 28.39 3.23 16.46
C PRO A 184 29.11 4.45 17.06
N PRO A 185 30.27 4.24 17.71
CA PRO A 185 31.01 5.34 18.33
C PRO A 185 31.26 6.45 17.31
N LYS A 186 30.97 7.70 17.70
CA LYS A 186 31.15 8.85 16.83
C LYS A 186 32.65 9.00 16.55
N HIS A 187 33.03 8.94 15.29
CA HIS A 187 34.40 9.22 14.87
C HIS A 187 34.49 10.65 14.34
N TRP A 188 35.59 11.34 14.65
CA TRP A 188 36.00 12.53 13.93
C TRP A 188 37.10 12.16 12.94
N ILE A 189 36.95 12.60 11.70
CA ILE A 189 37.87 12.28 10.61
C ILE A 189 38.44 13.59 10.08
N MET A 190 39.75 13.64 9.89
CA MET A 190 40.44 14.76 9.25
C MET A 190 41.42 14.29 8.17
N ASN A 191 41.53 15.03 7.07
CA ASN A 191 42.60 14.84 6.09
C ASN A 191 43.82 15.70 6.50
N PRO A 192 45.01 15.11 6.73
CA PRO A 192 46.21 15.86 7.09
C PRO A 192 46.98 16.42 5.87
N SER A 193 46.59 16.06 4.65
CA SER A 193 47.27 16.55 3.43
C SER A 193 47.16 18.08 3.35
N GLY A 194 48.32 18.75 3.23
CA GLY A 194 48.41 20.21 3.18
C GLY A 194 48.35 20.93 4.54
N LYS A 195 48.29 20.20 5.67
CA LYS A 195 48.30 20.79 7.03
C LYS A 195 49.67 20.66 7.68
N SER A 196 50.12 21.72 8.35
CA SER A 196 51.34 21.65 9.19
C SER A 196 51.09 20.80 10.43
N TYR A 197 52.15 20.25 11.03
CA TYR A 197 52.05 19.45 12.27
C TYR A 197 51.36 20.22 13.39
N VAL A 198 51.64 21.52 13.51
CA VAL A 198 51.02 22.40 14.51
C VAL A 198 49.51 22.51 14.25
N CYS A 199 49.07 22.70 13.00
CA CYS A 199 47.65 22.76 12.66
C CYS A 199 46.92 21.44 12.93
N ILE A 200 47.57 20.28 12.66
CA ILE A 200 46.98 18.97 12.94
C ILE A 200 46.75 18.80 14.45
N LEU A 201 47.74 19.13 15.28
CA LEU A 201 47.62 19.06 16.73
C LEU A 201 46.57 20.04 17.26
N HIS A 202 46.53 21.25 16.73
CA HIS A 202 45.56 22.28 17.08
C HIS A 202 44.12 21.79 16.85
N GLU A 203 43.82 21.28 15.65
CA GLU A 203 42.50 20.75 15.32
C GLU A 203 42.13 19.53 16.16
N TYR A 204 43.08 18.64 16.44
CA TYR A 204 42.85 17.49 17.32
C TYR A 204 42.40 17.93 18.72
N VAL A 205 43.12 18.87 19.34
CA VAL A 205 42.79 19.37 20.69
C VAL A 205 41.40 20.02 20.70
N GLN A 206 41.07 20.78 19.66
CA GLN A 206 39.76 21.44 19.55
C GLN A 206 38.62 20.48 19.28
N HIS A 207 38.77 19.54 18.33
CA HIS A 207 37.64 18.75 17.85
C HIS A 207 37.52 17.39 18.51
N ALA A 208 38.65 16.71 18.76
CA ALA A 208 38.64 15.41 19.44
C ALA A 208 38.54 15.58 20.96
N LEU A 209 39.31 16.49 21.54
CA LEU A 209 39.34 16.71 22.99
C LEU A 209 38.38 17.82 23.48
N LYS A 210 37.80 18.62 22.57
CA LYS A 210 36.91 19.76 22.91
C LYS A 210 37.56 20.77 23.88
N LYS A 211 38.87 21.00 23.74
CA LYS A 211 39.65 21.93 24.57
C LYS A 211 40.32 23.00 23.71
N GLN A 212 40.68 24.12 24.32
CA GLN A 212 41.48 25.15 23.66
C GLN A 212 42.98 24.82 23.83
N PRO A 213 43.77 24.78 22.74
CA PRO A 213 45.20 24.56 22.82
C PRO A 213 45.90 25.76 23.46
N THR A 214 46.85 25.50 24.34
CA THR A 214 47.68 26.50 25.03
C THR A 214 49.16 26.22 24.74
N TYR A 215 49.92 27.27 24.45
CA TYR A 215 51.35 27.17 24.15
C TYR A 215 52.14 27.88 25.25
N LYS A 216 53.15 27.21 25.78
CA LYS A 216 54.12 27.80 26.72
C LYS A 216 55.45 27.91 26.01
N PHE A 217 55.91 29.13 25.80
CA PHE A 217 57.23 29.38 25.24
C PHE A 217 58.29 29.05 26.30
N LYS A 218 59.32 28.31 25.89
CA LYS A 218 60.53 28.08 26.66
C LYS A 218 61.72 28.21 25.73
N GLU A 219 62.67 29.06 26.09
CA GLU A 219 63.91 29.24 25.34
C GLU A 219 64.74 27.95 25.42
N LEU A 220 65.26 27.52 24.28
CA LEU A 220 66.03 26.28 24.11
C LEU A 220 67.52 26.57 24.20
#